data_AF-W1PY68-F1
#
_entry.id   AF-W1PY68-F1
#
_cell.length_a   1.000
_cell.length_b   1.000
_cell.length_c   1.000
_cell.angle_alpha   90.00
_cell.angle_beta   90.00
_cell.angle_gamma   90.00
#
_symmetry.space_group_name_H-M   'P 1'
#
loop_
_entity.id
_entity.type
_entity.pdbx_description
1 polymer ?
#
loop_
_entity_poly.entity_id
_entity_poly.type
_entity_poly.pdbx_seq_one_letter_code
_entity_poly.pdbx_strand_id
1 'polypeptide(L)'
;MSAIFCLLLFFLLSPLKVPAHQIPHCLIKGLPLVRNLSGYPQNNFGREGLSHITIAGAVLDGLKEVELWLQTFSPGSRTPIHRHSCEEIFVVLKGSGTLFLAPDLHMRQPAKPNEFSIFPNSTFSIPVNAVHQVY
;
A
#
# COMPACT_ATOMS: atom_id res chain seq x y z
N MET A 1 8.97 -10.12 79.56
CA MET A 1 10.04 -9.74 78.63
C MET A 1 9.38 -9.45 77.29
N SER A 2 9.49 -8.20 76.81
CA SER A 2 8.70 -7.65 75.70
C SER A 2 9.29 -8.04 74.35
N ALA A 3 8.47 -8.51 73.42
CA ALA A 3 8.87 -8.74 72.03
C ALA A 3 8.57 -7.48 71.21
N ILE A 4 9.62 -6.83 70.71
CA ILE A 4 9.53 -5.66 69.82
C ILE A 4 9.18 -6.16 68.41
N PHE A 5 8.00 -5.79 67.91
CA PHE A 5 7.62 -6.01 66.51
C PHE A 5 8.28 -4.91 65.65
N CYS A 6 9.31 -5.27 64.88
CA CYS A 6 9.95 -4.38 63.93
C CYS A 6 9.10 -4.32 62.65
N LEU A 7 8.26 -3.29 62.52
CA LEU A 7 7.46 -3.05 61.32
C LEU A 7 8.32 -2.33 60.27
N LEU A 8 8.95 -3.09 59.37
CA LEU A 8 9.68 -2.54 58.22
C LEU A 8 8.68 -2.00 57.18
N LEU A 9 8.47 -0.68 57.15
CA LEU A 9 7.74 0.01 56.09
C LEU A 9 8.60 0.06 54.81
N PHE A 10 8.36 -0.86 53.88
CA PHE A 10 8.88 -0.74 52.52
C PHE A 10 8.03 0.27 51.73
N PHE A 11 8.54 1.49 51.57
CA PHE A 11 7.99 2.44 50.59
C PHE A 11 8.33 1.97 49.17
N LEU A 12 7.39 1.29 48.51
CA LEU A 12 7.44 1.00 47.08
C LEU A 12 7.23 2.31 46.30
N LEU A 13 8.33 2.95 45.92
CA LEU A 13 8.32 4.04 44.92
C LEU A 13 7.88 3.48 43.57
N SER A 14 6.59 3.58 43.28
CA SER A 14 6.05 3.28 41.95
C SER A 14 6.40 4.43 40.99
N PRO A 15 7.05 4.20 39.84
CA PRO A 15 7.30 5.27 38.89
C PRO A 15 5.96 5.74 38.30
N LEU A 16 5.68 7.03 38.52
CA LEU A 16 4.51 7.71 37.96
C LEU A 16 4.64 7.70 36.42
N LYS A 17 3.84 6.87 35.75
CA LYS A 17 3.74 6.87 34.28
C LYS A 17 3.05 8.17 33.85
N VAL A 18 3.80 9.10 33.29
CA VAL A 18 3.25 10.28 32.62
C VAL A 18 2.48 9.81 31.37
N PRO A 19 1.20 10.18 31.19
CA PRO A 19 0.48 9.85 29.97
C PRO A 19 1.13 10.59 28.78
N ALA A 20 1.46 9.83 27.73
CA ALA A 20 1.95 10.39 26.49
C ALA A 20 0.94 11.42 25.95
N HIS A 21 1.45 12.60 25.60
CA HIS A 21 0.69 13.69 25.01
C HIS A 21 0.00 13.19 23.73
N GLN A 22 -1.33 13.10 23.75
CA GLN A 22 -2.12 12.76 22.57
C GLN A 22 -1.99 13.91 21.57
N ILE A 23 -1.22 13.69 20.50
CA ILE A 23 -1.24 14.57 19.33
C ILE A 23 -2.70 14.62 18.87
N PRO A 24 -3.31 15.82 18.69
CA PRO A 24 -4.68 15.91 18.24
C PRO A 24 -4.75 15.25 16.86
N HIS A 25 -5.33 14.05 16.82
CA HIS A 25 -5.59 13.36 15.57
C HIS A 25 -6.61 14.21 14.82
N CYS A 26 -6.14 14.97 13.82
CA CYS A 26 -7.01 15.66 12.89
C CYS A 26 -7.78 14.59 12.11
N LEU A 27 -8.98 14.30 12.60
CA LEU A 27 -9.91 13.33 12.04
C LEU A 27 -10.78 14.05 11.02
N ILE A 28 -10.43 13.93 9.75
CA ILE A 28 -11.35 14.28 8.68
C ILE A 28 -12.25 13.06 8.48
N LYS A 29 -13.53 13.16 8.85
CA LYS A 29 -14.56 12.13 8.64
C LYS A 29 -14.25 10.74 9.24
N GLY A 30 -13.62 10.69 10.42
CA GLY A 30 -13.35 9.42 11.11
C GLY A 30 -12.11 8.66 10.62
N LEU A 31 -11.40 9.20 9.62
CA LEU A 31 -10.15 8.66 9.13
C LEU A 31 -8.97 9.51 9.59
N PRO A 32 -7.85 8.89 10.00
CA PRO A 32 -6.65 9.63 10.36
C PRO A 32 -6.03 10.29 9.12
N LEU A 33 -5.70 11.59 9.25
CA LEU A 33 -4.99 12.35 8.21
C LEU A 33 -3.64 11.74 7.84
N VAL A 34 -2.91 11.23 8.85
CA VAL A 34 -1.59 10.61 8.70
C VAL A 34 -1.69 9.14 9.06
N ARG A 35 -1.16 8.28 8.18
CA ARG A 35 -1.27 6.81 8.31
C ARG A 35 0.09 6.17 8.16
N ASN A 36 0.39 5.20 9.03
CA ASN A 36 1.63 4.45 8.97
C ASN A 36 1.45 3.20 8.09
N LEU A 37 2.05 3.20 6.90
CA LEU A 37 1.94 2.10 5.94
C LEU A 37 2.64 0.82 6.38
N SER A 38 3.59 0.87 7.32
CA SER A 38 4.33 -0.33 7.73
C SER A 38 3.45 -1.35 8.47
N GLY A 39 2.36 -0.89 9.08
CA GLY A 39 1.38 -1.74 9.77
C GLY A 39 0.12 -2.02 8.95
N TYR A 40 0.05 -1.59 7.69
CA TYR A 40 -1.15 -1.79 6.87
C TYR A 40 -1.32 -3.27 6.47
N PRO A 41 -2.54 -3.82 6.52
CA PRO A 41 -2.79 -5.19 6.10
C PRO A 41 -2.50 -5.35 4.62
N GLN A 42 -1.72 -6.39 4.29
CA GLN A 42 -1.40 -6.81 2.94
C GLN A 42 -2.21 -8.05 2.59
N ASN A 43 -2.65 -8.15 1.33
CA ASN A 43 -3.36 -9.33 0.85
C ASN A 43 -2.99 -9.61 -0.61
N ASN A 44 -3.10 -10.87 -1.04
CA ASN A 44 -2.93 -11.29 -2.42
C ASN A 44 -4.26 -11.42 -3.19
N PHE A 45 -5.40 -11.38 -2.48
CA PHE A 45 -6.75 -11.56 -3.01
C PHE A 45 -6.92 -12.79 -3.91
N GLY A 46 -6.20 -13.88 -3.58
CA GLY A 46 -6.21 -15.12 -4.36
C GLY A 46 -5.34 -15.11 -5.62
N ARG A 47 -4.56 -14.04 -5.86
CA ARG A 47 -3.62 -13.95 -6.97
C ARG A 47 -2.20 -14.24 -6.48
N GLU A 48 -1.70 -15.43 -6.80
CA GLU A 48 -0.35 -15.84 -6.43
C GLU A 48 0.70 -14.86 -6.97
N GLY A 49 1.71 -14.60 -6.13
CA GLY A 49 2.79 -13.65 -6.43
C GLY A 49 2.43 -12.17 -6.25
N LEU A 50 1.17 -11.82 -5.93
CA LEU A 50 0.79 -10.45 -5.60
C LEU A 50 0.84 -10.21 -4.09
N SER A 51 1.39 -9.07 -3.66
CA SER A 51 1.05 -8.42 -2.40
C SER A 51 0.49 -7.03 -2.69
N HIS A 52 -0.69 -6.71 -2.15
CA HIS A 52 -1.41 -5.47 -2.42
C HIS A 52 -1.77 -4.73 -1.13
N ILE A 53 -1.61 -3.40 -1.17
CA ILE A 53 -2.18 -2.44 -0.23
C ILE A 53 -2.86 -1.32 -1.01
N THR A 54 -4.12 -1.01 -0.70
CA THR A 54 -4.72 0.28 -1.06
C THR A 54 -4.26 1.33 -0.04
N ILE A 55 -3.39 2.24 -0.44
CA ILE A 55 -2.81 3.28 0.45
C ILE A 55 -3.85 4.37 0.74
N ALA A 56 -4.53 4.82 -0.30
CA ALA A 56 -5.55 5.84 -0.25
C ALA A 56 -6.54 5.59 -1.39
N GLY A 57 -7.76 5.15 -1.07
CA GLY A 57 -8.74 4.76 -2.08
C GLY A 57 -10.13 5.31 -1.86
N ALA A 58 -11.00 5.08 -2.85
CA ALA A 58 -12.35 5.63 -2.83
C ALA A 58 -13.22 5.01 -1.74
N VAL A 59 -13.15 3.69 -1.61
CA VAL A 59 -14.03 2.92 -0.71
C VAL A 59 -13.62 3.09 0.76
N LEU A 60 -12.33 2.92 1.06
CA LEU A 60 -11.84 2.93 2.45
C LEU A 60 -11.48 4.32 2.95
N ASP A 61 -11.04 5.22 2.07
CA ASP A 61 -10.52 6.54 2.45
C ASP A 61 -11.36 7.72 1.93
N GLY A 62 -12.39 7.45 1.13
CA GLY A 62 -13.32 8.46 0.62
C GLY A 62 -12.75 9.38 -0.48
N LEU A 63 -11.64 8.98 -1.11
CA LEU A 63 -11.11 9.69 -2.27
C LEU A 63 -12.07 9.58 -3.46
N LYS A 64 -12.06 10.56 -4.37
CA LYS A 64 -13.01 10.63 -5.49
C LYS A 64 -12.37 10.71 -6.86
N GLU A 65 -11.11 11.13 -6.92
CA GLU A 65 -10.46 11.52 -8.17
C GLU A 65 -9.18 10.71 -8.41
N VAL A 66 -8.52 10.27 -7.33
CA VAL A 66 -7.31 9.45 -7.41
C VAL A 66 -7.39 8.32 -6.39
N GLU A 67 -6.77 7.18 -6.72
CA GLU A 67 -6.58 6.05 -5.83
C GLU A 67 -5.13 5.58 -5.95
N LEU A 68 -4.51 5.26 -4.80
CA LEU A 68 -3.10 4.90 -4.71
C LEU A 68 -2.95 3.49 -4.18
N TRP A 69 -2.15 2.68 -4.88
CA TRP A 69 -1.81 1.31 -4.48
C TRP A 69 -0.31 1.16 -4.26
N LEU A 70 0.05 0.29 -3.30
CA LEU A 70 1.39 -0.29 -3.21
C LEU A 70 1.28 -1.78 -3.53
N GLN A 71 1.98 -2.19 -4.58
CA GLN A 71 1.96 -3.57 -5.04
C GLN A 71 3.38 -4.12 -5.15
N THR A 72 3.55 -5.37 -4.74
CA THR A 72 4.78 -6.15 -4.99
C THR A 72 4.41 -7.39 -5.78
N PHE A 73 5.20 -7.67 -6.81
CA PHE A 73 5.07 -8.84 -7.67
C PHE A 73 6.25 -9.77 -7.43
N SER A 74 6.00 -11.05 -7.16
CA SER A 74 7.06 -12.04 -7.06
C SER A 74 7.68 -12.31 -8.43
N PRO A 75 8.95 -12.76 -8.51
CA PRO A 75 9.56 -13.15 -9.77
C PRO A 75 8.68 -14.12 -10.55
N GLY A 76 8.49 -13.87 -11.84
CA GLY A 76 7.67 -14.72 -12.71
C GLY A 76 6.17 -14.40 -12.73
N SER A 77 5.65 -13.61 -11.78
CA SER A 77 4.23 -13.29 -11.71
C SER A 77 3.82 -12.22 -12.73
N ARG A 78 2.56 -12.25 -13.18
CA ARG A 78 2.03 -11.32 -14.20
C ARG A 78 0.67 -10.79 -13.79
N THR A 79 0.33 -9.58 -14.20
CA THR A 79 -1.07 -9.14 -14.19
C THR A 79 -1.87 -9.91 -15.23
N PRO A 80 -3.19 -10.03 -15.08
CA PRO A 80 -4.04 -10.32 -16.22
C PRO A 80 -3.75 -9.33 -17.36
N ILE A 81 -4.00 -9.75 -18.60
CA ILE A 81 -4.12 -8.81 -19.71
C ILE A 81 -5.44 -8.08 -19.51
N HIS A 82 -5.39 -6.76 -19.30
CA HIS A 82 -6.57 -5.98 -18.90
C HIS A 82 -6.50 -4.55 -19.41
N ARG A 83 -7.59 -3.82 -19.18
CA ARG A 83 -7.73 -2.38 -19.44
C ARG A 83 -8.70 -1.76 -18.44
N HIS A 84 -8.62 -0.46 -18.27
CA HIS A 84 -9.55 0.33 -17.45
C HIS A 84 -9.78 1.69 -18.10
N SER A 85 -10.96 2.28 -17.86
CA SER A 85 -11.34 3.59 -18.41
C SER A 85 -10.85 4.74 -17.51
N CYS A 86 -9.59 4.68 -17.09
CA CYS A 86 -8.90 5.72 -16.33
C CYS A 86 -7.41 5.72 -16.71
N GLU A 87 -6.71 6.81 -16.41
CA GLU A 87 -5.26 6.84 -16.47
C GLU A 87 -4.69 6.01 -15.29
N GLU A 88 -3.55 5.35 -15.51
CA GLU A 88 -2.81 4.66 -14.45
C GLU A 88 -1.33 4.99 -14.58
N ILE A 89 -0.69 5.34 -13.47
CA ILE A 89 0.73 5.74 -13.45
C ILE A 89 1.48 4.83 -12.48
N PHE A 90 2.55 4.23 -12.97
CA PHE A 90 3.46 3.42 -12.16
C PHE A 90 4.70 4.23 -11.81
N VAL A 91 5.13 4.10 -10.56
CA VAL A 91 6.44 4.56 -10.08
C VAL A 91 7.18 3.35 -9.53
N VAL A 92 8.29 3.01 -10.16
CA VAL A 92 9.00 1.74 -9.90
C VAL A 92 9.97 1.94 -8.76
N LEU A 93 9.59 1.48 -7.56
CA LEU A 93 10.40 1.65 -6.36
C LEU A 93 11.58 0.68 -6.31
N LYS A 94 11.37 -0.58 -6.73
CA LYS A 94 12.37 -1.66 -6.68
C LYS A 94 12.11 -2.69 -7.79
N GLY A 95 13.13 -3.47 -8.13
CA GLY A 95 13.03 -4.58 -9.07
C GLY A 95 13.03 -4.16 -10.53
N SER A 96 12.77 -5.12 -11.40
CA SER A 96 12.71 -4.95 -12.86
C SER A 96 11.59 -5.82 -13.43
N GLY A 97 11.15 -5.50 -14.63
CA GLY A 97 10.05 -6.20 -15.29
C GLY A 97 9.91 -5.82 -16.75
N THR A 98 8.78 -6.17 -17.34
CA THR A 98 8.40 -5.83 -18.71
C THR A 98 6.96 -5.36 -18.74
N LEU A 99 6.73 -4.18 -19.33
CA LEU A 99 5.39 -3.73 -19.71
C LEU A 99 5.09 -4.25 -21.12
N PHE A 100 3.99 -4.97 -21.26
CA PHE A 100 3.38 -5.32 -22.53
C PHE A 100 2.24 -4.33 -22.79
N LEU A 101 2.34 -3.51 -23.84
CA LEU A 101 1.32 -2.52 -24.19
C LEU A 101 0.83 -2.75 -25.63
N ALA A 102 -0.45 -3.06 -25.79
CA ALA A 102 -1.04 -3.23 -27.10
C ALA A 102 -1.26 -1.86 -27.77
N PRO A 103 -0.92 -1.70 -29.06
CA PRO A 103 -1.27 -0.49 -29.81
C PRO A 103 -2.79 -0.38 -29.98
N ASP A 104 -3.32 0.83 -29.91
CA ASP A 104 -4.72 1.09 -30.23
C ASP A 104 -4.90 1.15 -31.76
N LEU A 105 -5.36 0.02 -32.31
CA LEU A 105 -5.69 -0.13 -33.72
C LEU A 105 -7.20 -0.24 -33.94
N HIS A 106 -8.02 0.04 -32.90
CA HIS A 106 -9.49 -0.10 -32.92
C HIS A 106 -9.99 -1.46 -33.45
N MET A 107 -9.23 -2.52 -33.20
CA MET A 107 -9.59 -3.89 -33.55
C MET A 107 -10.41 -4.56 -32.44
N ARG A 108 -11.15 -5.63 -32.77
CA ARG A 108 -11.94 -6.38 -31.78
C ARG A 108 -11.08 -7.11 -30.75
N GLN A 109 -9.84 -7.44 -31.11
CA GLN A 109 -8.90 -8.14 -30.26
C GLN A 109 -7.62 -7.30 -30.13
N PRO A 110 -6.92 -7.38 -28.99
CA PRO A 110 -5.63 -6.71 -28.83
C PRO A 110 -4.64 -7.19 -29.88
N ALA A 111 -3.89 -6.26 -30.46
CA ALA A 111 -2.77 -6.61 -31.33
C ALA A 111 -1.62 -7.22 -30.52
N LYS A 112 -0.57 -7.67 -31.23
CA LYS A 112 0.70 -8.01 -30.58
C LYS A 112 1.20 -6.79 -29.78
N PRO A 113 1.53 -6.95 -28.49
CA PRO A 113 1.99 -5.84 -27.67
C PRO A 113 3.40 -5.42 -28.04
N ASN A 114 3.69 -4.14 -27.84
CA ASN A 114 5.04 -3.63 -27.72
C ASN A 114 5.56 -3.95 -26.32
N GLU A 115 6.87 -4.21 -26.21
CA GLU A 115 7.54 -4.57 -24.97
C GLU A 115 8.44 -3.42 -24.51
N PHE A 116 8.31 -3.03 -23.24
CA PHE A 116 9.12 -1.98 -22.64
C PHE A 116 9.73 -2.47 -21.33
N SER A 117 11.04 -2.27 -21.16
CA SER A 117 11.73 -2.64 -19.93
C SER A 117 11.32 -1.74 -18.77
N ILE A 118 11.02 -2.37 -17.63
CA ILE A 118 10.78 -1.71 -16.34
C ILE A 118 12.05 -1.84 -15.50
N PHE A 119 12.50 -0.74 -14.91
CA PHE A 119 13.69 -0.67 -14.06
C PHE A 119 13.47 0.28 -12.87
N PRO A 120 14.26 0.19 -11.79
CA PRO A 120 14.08 1.03 -10.61
C PRO A 120 14.21 2.52 -10.93
N ASN A 121 13.50 3.37 -10.19
CA ASN A 121 13.53 4.83 -10.35
C ASN A 121 13.03 5.30 -11.74
N SER A 122 12.21 4.48 -12.40
CA SER A 122 11.48 4.85 -13.61
C SER A 122 9.99 5.07 -13.32
N THR A 123 9.32 5.73 -14.26
CA THR A 123 7.87 5.88 -14.26
C THR A 123 7.33 5.64 -15.66
N PHE A 124 6.10 5.13 -15.73
CA PHE A 124 5.37 5.01 -16.98
C PHE A 124 3.87 5.21 -16.73
N SER A 125 3.19 5.73 -17.75
CA SER A 125 1.75 5.93 -17.76
C SER A 125 1.08 4.95 -18.72
N ILE A 126 0.00 4.32 -18.28
CA ILE A 126 -0.91 3.57 -19.13
C ILE A 126 -2.00 4.53 -19.64
N PRO A 127 -2.11 4.74 -20.97
CA PRO A 127 -3.17 5.56 -21.52
C PRO A 127 -4.56 4.98 -21.19
N VAL A 128 -5.55 5.87 -21.11
CA VAL A 128 -6.95 5.49 -20.87
C VAL A 128 -7.37 4.36 -21.81
N ASN A 129 -7.92 3.30 -21.24
CA ASN A 129 -8.48 2.16 -21.95
C ASN A 129 -7.47 1.35 -22.79
N ALA A 130 -6.16 1.58 -22.64
CA ALA A 130 -5.13 0.78 -23.29
C ALA A 130 -5.06 -0.64 -22.70
N VAL A 131 -4.99 -1.65 -23.58
CA VAL A 131 -4.81 -3.04 -23.16
C VAL A 131 -3.35 -3.29 -22.83
N HIS A 132 -3.09 -3.75 -21.61
CA HIS A 132 -1.73 -3.92 -21.12
C HIS A 132 -1.60 -5.10 -20.13
N GLN A 133 -0.35 -5.48 -19.88
CA GLN A 133 0.05 -6.43 -18.85
C GLN A 133 1.41 -6.02 -18.27
N VAL A 134 1.54 -6.11 -16.94
CA VAL A 134 2.82 -5.94 -16.23
C VAL A 134 3.35 -7.31 -15.84
N TYR A 135 4.63 -7.54 -16.11
CA TYR A 135 5.39 -8.76 -15.81
C TYR A 135 6.65 -8.44 -15.02
#